data_AF-A0A5M4AYU0-F1
#
_entry.id   AF-A0A5M4AYU0-F1
#
_cell.length_a   1.000
_cell.length_b   1.000
_cell.length_c   1.000
_cell.angle_alpha   90.00
_cell.angle_beta   90.00
_cell.angle_gamma   90.00
#
_symmetry.space_group_name_H-M   'P 1'
#
loop_
_entity.id
_entity.type
_entity.pdbx_description
1 polymer ?
#
loop_
_entity_poly.entity_id
_entity_poly.type
_entity_poly.pdbx_seq_one_letter_code
_entity_poly.pdbx_strand_id
1 'polypeptide(L)'
;MSRFRTKIALPGYEKKLDYRQKIVLMGSCFAENIGEKLTSRCFSVDVNPFGILYNPVSVGNSLEILMENKRFGDEDIFFSNGRWNSYHHHSRFSHQDKEICLGQINKRVTNGAEQLREASFLFITFGTAWVYENREDQKVVSNCHKQPAKQFRRYRLNVDETVARWETLLTRLWEMNPGLQVIFTVSPIRHWKDGAHENQISKSVLFLVIEGLIAKFGKERIAYFPSYEIVMDELRDYRFYASDMVHLSELAVDYIWERFSDVLITSDSLDIMKKVEKLRLAAKHRPFDPKAESYRLFLDNQLTRAENLMKQYPFLNIQEILEYLLSKLKE
;
A
#
# COMPACT_ATOMS: atom_id res chain seq x y z
N MET A 1 -11.20 -10.37 -35.70
CA MET A 1 -9.99 -10.10 -34.88
C MET A 1 -9.94 -11.12 -33.76
N SER A 2 -8.85 -11.87 -33.61
CA SER A 2 -8.65 -12.76 -32.46
C SER A 2 -8.46 -11.93 -31.19
N ARG A 3 -9.37 -12.07 -30.23
CA ARG A 3 -9.29 -11.40 -28.94
C ARG A 3 -8.45 -12.27 -27.99
N PHE A 4 -7.19 -11.91 -27.77
CA PHE A 4 -6.25 -12.67 -26.94
C PHE A 4 -6.36 -12.37 -25.43
N ARG A 5 -7.24 -11.45 -25.01
CA ARG A 5 -7.43 -11.08 -23.59
C ARG A 5 -8.89 -10.81 -23.25
N THR A 6 -9.31 -11.28 -22.07
CA THR A 6 -10.60 -10.98 -21.46
C THR A 6 -10.45 -9.76 -20.56
N LYS A 7 -10.33 -8.57 -21.17
CA LYS A 7 -10.21 -7.31 -20.41
C LYS A 7 -11.37 -7.16 -19.42
N ILE A 8 -11.03 -6.97 -18.15
CA ILE A 8 -11.95 -6.65 -17.06
C ILE A 8 -12.45 -5.23 -17.24
N ALA A 9 -13.76 -5.05 -17.16
CA ALA A 9 -14.37 -3.73 -17.13
C ALA A 9 -14.04 -3.08 -15.78
N LEU A 10 -13.39 -1.93 -15.81
CA LEU A 10 -13.10 -1.17 -14.60
C LEU A 10 -14.27 -0.23 -14.31
N PRO A 11 -14.71 -0.11 -13.05
CA PRO A 11 -15.76 0.84 -12.70
C PRO A 11 -15.26 2.27 -12.95
N GLY A 12 -16.21 3.18 -13.21
CA GLY A 12 -15.93 4.61 -13.12
C GLY A 12 -15.75 4.99 -11.66
N TYR A 13 -14.67 5.71 -11.34
CA TYR A 13 -14.43 6.25 -10.01
C TYR A 13 -14.85 7.72 -10.00
N GLU A 14 -15.79 8.08 -9.12
CA GLU A 14 -16.29 9.45 -9.01
C GLU A 14 -15.19 10.41 -8.54
N LYS A 15 -14.43 10.00 -7.52
CA LYS A 15 -13.22 10.70 -7.08
C LYS A 15 -11.98 10.03 -7.65
N LYS A 16 -11.13 10.85 -8.25
CA LYS A 16 -9.81 10.46 -8.77
C LYS A 16 -8.70 11.18 -8.01
N LEU A 17 -7.55 10.54 -7.99
CA LEU A 17 -6.30 11.00 -7.42
C LEU A 17 -5.75 12.17 -8.22
N ASP A 18 -5.28 13.18 -7.49
CA ASP A 18 -4.39 14.21 -7.98
C ASP A 18 -3.19 14.42 -7.07
N TYR A 19 -2.17 15.13 -7.57
CA TYR A 19 -0.90 15.34 -6.87
C TYR A 19 -0.98 16.14 -5.56
N ARG A 20 -2.08 16.86 -5.30
CA ARG A 20 -2.27 17.67 -4.09
C ARG A 20 -2.82 16.85 -2.93
N GLN A 21 -3.34 15.65 -3.23
CA GLN A 21 -4.02 14.81 -2.26
C GLN A 21 -3.04 13.89 -1.54
N LYS A 22 -3.34 13.63 -0.26
CA LYS A 22 -2.62 12.65 0.55
C LYS A 22 -3.28 11.29 0.43
N ILE A 23 -2.45 10.26 0.31
CA ILE A 23 -2.85 8.88 0.11
C ILE A 23 -2.28 8.03 1.25
N VAL A 24 -3.11 7.17 1.84
CA VAL A 24 -2.65 6.12 2.75
C VAL A 24 -2.93 4.76 2.11
N LEU A 25 -1.92 3.89 2.04
CA LEU A 25 -2.09 2.50 1.60
C LEU A 25 -1.85 1.55 2.78
N MET A 26 -2.77 0.63 3.00
CA MET A 26 -2.64 -0.43 4.02
C MET A 26 -2.98 -1.79 3.43
N GLY A 27 -2.19 -2.81 3.73
CA GLY A 27 -2.54 -4.18 3.39
C GLY A 27 -1.36 -5.05 2.98
N SER A 28 -1.64 -6.00 2.09
CA SER A 28 -0.70 -7.04 1.66
C SER A 28 0.55 -6.46 0.96
N CYS A 29 1.53 -7.31 0.63
CA CYS A 29 2.68 -6.91 -0.19
C CYS A 29 2.30 -6.26 -1.53
N PHE A 30 1.13 -6.57 -2.09
CA PHE A 30 0.65 -5.90 -3.29
C PHE A 30 0.36 -4.39 -3.07
N ALA A 31 -0.01 -3.99 -1.85
CA ALA A 31 -0.14 -2.57 -1.51
C ALA A 31 1.21 -1.85 -1.60
N GLU A 32 2.31 -2.51 -1.25
CA GLU A 32 3.66 -1.93 -1.38
C GLU A 32 4.08 -1.80 -2.84
N ASN A 33 3.69 -2.74 -3.72
CA ASN A 33 3.95 -2.62 -5.16
C ASN A 33 3.31 -1.36 -5.76
N ILE A 34 2.03 -1.11 -5.47
CA ILE A 34 1.33 0.10 -5.94
C ILE A 34 1.82 1.35 -5.21
N GLY A 35 2.09 1.24 -3.90
CA GLY A 35 2.70 2.29 -3.10
C GLY A 35 4.02 2.77 -3.70
N GLU A 36 4.91 1.86 -4.08
CA GLU A 36 6.19 2.19 -4.73
C GLU A 36 5.97 2.89 -6.08
N LYS A 37 4.96 2.51 -6.86
CA LYS A 37 4.64 3.21 -8.11
C LYS A 37 4.21 4.66 -7.86
N LEU A 38 3.42 4.91 -6.81
CA LEU A 38 3.01 6.25 -6.38
C LEU A 38 4.20 7.05 -5.82
N THR A 39 4.96 6.47 -4.88
CA THR A 39 6.12 7.11 -4.24
C THR A 39 7.17 7.50 -5.27
N SER A 40 7.55 6.58 -6.15
CA SER A 40 8.56 6.84 -7.19
C SER A 40 8.13 7.93 -8.18
N ARG A 41 6.82 8.22 -8.27
CA ARG A 41 6.24 9.29 -9.10
C ARG A 41 5.89 10.53 -8.29
N CYS A 42 6.39 10.65 -7.05
CA CYS A 42 6.29 11.81 -6.18
C CYS A 42 4.86 12.17 -5.76
N PHE A 43 3.95 11.19 -5.68
CA PHE A 43 2.67 11.37 -5.00
C PHE A 43 2.89 11.44 -3.49
N SER A 44 2.06 12.21 -2.78
CA SER A 44 2.09 12.23 -1.31
C SER A 44 1.41 10.99 -0.77
N VAL A 45 2.22 10.00 -0.39
CA VAL A 45 1.73 8.67 -0.05
C VAL A 45 2.40 8.10 1.20
N ASP A 46 1.59 7.55 2.09
CA ASP A 46 2.04 6.82 3.27
C ASP A 46 1.71 5.33 3.13
N VAL A 47 2.75 4.50 3.07
CA VAL A 47 2.61 3.07 2.75
C VAL A 47 2.81 2.21 4.01
N ASN A 48 1.80 1.41 4.33
CA ASN A 48 1.81 0.37 5.35
C ASN A 48 2.40 0.84 6.70
N PRO A 49 1.72 1.70 7.48
CA PRO A 49 2.22 2.17 8.79
C PRO A 49 2.67 1.10 9.76
N PHE A 50 2.08 -0.09 9.71
CA PHE A 50 2.44 -1.21 10.57
C PHE A 50 3.25 -2.29 9.82
N GLY A 51 3.65 -2.00 8.58
CA GLY A 51 4.16 -2.97 7.63
C GLY A 51 3.03 -3.77 6.99
N ILE A 52 3.38 -4.90 6.36
CA ILE A 52 2.42 -5.68 5.60
C ILE A 52 1.39 -6.34 6.52
N LEU A 53 0.12 -6.10 6.24
CA LEU A 53 -1.04 -6.66 6.95
C LEU A 53 -1.95 -7.37 5.96
N TYR A 54 -2.39 -8.60 6.26
CA TYR A 54 -3.12 -9.38 5.25
C TYR A 54 -4.62 -9.46 5.47
N ASN A 55 -5.09 -9.45 6.71
CA ASN A 55 -6.49 -9.75 7.00
C ASN A 55 -7.26 -8.49 7.45
N PRO A 56 -8.60 -8.46 7.23
CA PRO A 56 -9.46 -7.35 7.64
C PRO A 56 -9.35 -6.95 9.12
N VAL A 57 -9.18 -7.90 10.04
CA VAL A 57 -9.12 -7.59 11.48
C VAL A 57 -7.81 -6.88 11.84
N SER A 58 -6.67 -7.36 11.35
CA SER A 58 -5.38 -6.72 11.59
C SER A 58 -5.29 -5.33 10.99
N VAL A 59 -5.79 -5.13 9.76
CA VAL A 59 -5.87 -3.79 9.16
C VAL A 59 -6.79 -2.88 9.96
N GLY A 60 -7.95 -3.37 10.39
CA GLY A 60 -8.88 -2.62 11.23
C GLY A 60 -8.27 -2.20 12.58
N ASN A 61 -7.64 -3.13 13.29
CA ASN A 61 -6.91 -2.85 14.54
C ASN A 61 -5.86 -1.74 14.33
N SER A 62 -5.11 -1.79 13.23
CA SER A 62 -4.11 -0.76 12.92
C SER A 62 -4.74 0.60 12.62
N LEU A 63 -5.88 0.66 11.96
CA LEU A 63 -6.61 1.91 11.76
C LEU A 63 -7.10 2.50 13.09
N GLU A 64 -7.66 1.68 13.98
CA GLU A 64 -8.06 2.11 15.33
C GLU A 64 -6.87 2.70 16.10
N ILE A 65 -5.71 2.04 16.07
CA ILE A 65 -4.47 2.53 16.68
C ILE A 65 -4.05 3.90 16.13
N LEU A 66 -4.16 4.12 14.81
CA LEU A 66 -3.85 5.42 14.20
C LEU A 66 -4.86 6.49 14.58
N MET A 67 -6.15 6.16 14.58
CA MET A 67 -7.21 7.10 14.97
C MET A 67 -7.07 7.57 16.41
N GLU A 68 -6.65 6.67 17.31
CA GLU A 68 -6.41 6.96 18.72
C GLU A 68 -5.02 7.55 18.97
N ASN A 69 -4.14 7.55 17.96
CA ASN A 69 -2.73 7.89 18.08
C ASN A 69 -2.08 7.20 19.29
N LYS A 70 -2.35 5.88 19.46
CA LYS A 70 -1.95 5.13 20.65
C LYS A 70 -0.44 5.13 20.80
N ARG A 71 0.04 5.46 22.00
CA ARG A 71 1.44 5.29 22.39
C ARG A 71 1.66 3.87 22.90
N PHE A 72 2.69 3.22 22.37
CA PHE A 72 3.14 1.89 22.74
C PHE A 72 4.13 1.95 23.90
N GLY A 73 3.89 1.12 24.91
CA GLY A 73 4.74 0.93 26.08
C GLY A 73 5.39 -0.46 26.13
N ASP A 74 6.01 -0.75 27.28
CA ASP A 74 6.71 -2.01 27.56
C ASP A 74 5.78 -3.22 27.45
N GLU A 75 4.53 -3.04 27.87
CA GLU A 75 3.45 -4.03 27.87
C GLU A 75 2.94 -4.38 26.47
N ASP A 76 3.23 -3.53 25.47
CA ASP A 76 2.79 -3.73 24.08
C ASP A 76 3.84 -4.45 23.21
N ILE A 77 5.00 -4.78 23.79
CA ILE A 77 6.10 -5.46 23.12
C ILE A 77 6.58 -6.68 23.92
N PHE A 78 7.22 -7.62 23.23
CA PHE A 78 7.77 -8.82 23.84
C PHE A 78 9.12 -9.19 23.19
N PHE A 79 10.02 -9.73 24.00
CA PHE A 79 11.32 -10.20 23.52
C PHE A 79 11.23 -11.67 23.07
N SER A 80 11.57 -11.92 21.81
CA SER A 80 11.69 -13.28 21.29
C SER A 80 12.57 -13.33 20.05
N ASN A 81 13.22 -14.47 19.82
CA ASN A 81 14.15 -14.68 18.70
C ASN A 81 15.25 -13.59 18.63
N GLY A 82 15.74 -13.15 19.79
CA GLY A 82 16.80 -12.16 19.92
C GLY A 82 16.37 -10.71 19.61
N ARG A 83 15.07 -10.40 19.53
CA ARG A 83 14.55 -9.07 19.21
C ARG A 83 13.30 -8.76 20.03
N TRP A 84 13.05 -7.48 20.26
CA TRP A 84 11.77 -6.94 20.69
C TRP A 84 10.81 -6.86 19.51
N ASN A 85 9.58 -7.31 19.72
CA ASN A 85 8.54 -7.40 18.69
C ASN A 85 7.22 -6.85 19.23
N SER A 86 6.33 -6.46 18.33
CA SER A 86 4.94 -6.12 18.65
C SER A 86 4.01 -6.98 17.80
N TYR A 87 3.00 -7.61 18.41
CA TYR A 87 2.02 -8.41 17.68
C TYR A 87 1.22 -7.60 16.65
N HIS A 88 1.18 -6.27 16.78
CA HIS A 88 0.50 -5.37 15.85
C HIS A 88 1.34 -5.00 14.61
N HIS A 89 2.66 -5.24 14.64
CA HIS A 89 3.60 -4.74 13.64
C HIS A 89 4.31 -5.87 12.88
N HIS A 90 4.64 -5.60 11.62
CA HIS A 90 5.54 -6.44 10.83
C HIS A 90 6.93 -6.48 11.48
N SER A 91 7.68 -7.57 11.26
CA SER A 91 9.02 -7.77 11.83
C SER A 91 10.08 -6.73 11.42
N ARG A 92 9.74 -5.83 10.47
CA ARG A 92 10.62 -4.70 10.10
C ARG A 92 10.72 -3.65 11.20
N PHE A 93 9.77 -3.64 12.14
CA PHE A 93 9.77 -2.78 13.32
C PHE A 93 10.44 -3.45 14.52
N SER A 94 10.80 -4.73 14.41
CA SER A 94 11.45 -5.43 15.49
C SER A 94 12.92 -5.02 15.61
N HIS A 95 13.42 -4.86 16.82
CA HIS A 95 14.81 -4.43 17.06
C HIS A 95 15.45 -5.16 18.25
N GLN A 96 16.78 -5.33 18.28
CA GLN A 96 17.47 -5.99 19.39
C GLN A 96 17.41 -5.16 20.68
N ASP A 97 17.53 -3.85 20.52
CA ASP A 97 17.33 -2.84 21.55
C ASP A 97 15.85 -2.45 21.68
N LYS A 98 15.37 -2.41 22.92
CA LYS A 98 13.97 -2.15 23.29
C LYS A 98 13.54 -0.71 23.00
N GLU A 99 14.36 0.27 23.37
CA GLU A 99 14.05 1.69 23.24
C GLU A 99 14.02 2.09 21.76
N ILE A 100 14.91 1.50 20.96
CA ILE A 100 14.89 1.68 19.50
C ILE A 100 13.60 1.09 18.91
N CYS A 101 13.17 -0.11 19.33
CA CYS A 101 11.92 -0.73 18.89
C CYS A 101 10.70 0.17 19.18
N LEU A 102 10.56 0.60 20.45
CA LEU A 102 9.45 1.47 20.88
C LEU A 102 9.51 2.84 20.18
N GLY A 103 10.70 3.42 20.05
CA GLY A 103 10.89 4.70 19.35
C GLY A 103 10.47 4.63 17.89
N GLN A 104 10.84 3.56 17.18
CA GLN A 104 10.43 3.34 15.78
C GLN A 104 8.93 3.15 15.64
N ILE A 105 8.32 2.31 16.49
CA ILE A 105 6.87 2.06 16.50
C ILE A 105 6.12 3.38 16.75
N ASN A 106 6.42 4.07 17.85
CA ASN A 106 5.71 5.28 18.24
C ASN A 106 5.87 6.39 17.21
N LYS A 107 7.08 6.61 16.70
CA LYS A 107 7.31 7.59 15.62
C LYS A 107 6.45 7.27 14.40
N ARG A 108 6.33 5.99 14.04
CA ARG A 108 5.57 5.58 12.87
C ARG A 108 4.06 5.71 13.06
N VAL A 109 3.55 5.39 14.25
CA VAL A 109 2.14 5.59 14.62
C VAL A 109 1.79 7.07 14.58
N THR A 110 2.59 7.95 15.19
CA THR A 110 2.35 9.39 15.17
C THR A 110 2.27 9.93 13.75
N ASN A 111 3.26 9.63 12.90
CA ASN A 111 3.23 10.07 11.50
C ASN A 111 2.02 9.47 10.76
N GLY A 112 1.75 8.17 10.94
CA GLY A 112 0.60 7.52 10.29
C GLY A 112 -0.75 8.13 10.70
N ALA A 113 -0.90 8.54 11.96
CA ALA A 113 -2.10 9.18 12.47
C ALA A 113 -2.32 10.55 11.83
N GLU A 114 -1.25 11.34 11.68
CA GLU A 114 -1.26 12.61 10.97
C GLU A 114 -1.64 12.44 9.49
N GLN A 115 -1.01 11.47 8.80
CA GLN A 115 -1.32 11.19 7.39
C GLN A 115 -2.78 10.72 7.21
N LEU A 116 -3.29 9.86 8.09
CA LEU A 116 -4.66 9.36 8.01
C LEU A 116 -5.70 10.46 8.22
N ARG A 117 -5.44 11.41 9.14
CA ARG A 117 -6.33 12.54 9.40
C ARG A 117 -6.50 13.45 8.20
N GLU A 118 -5.42 13.63 7.42
CA GLU A 118 -5.39 14.53 6.26
C GLU A 118 -5.55 13.79 4.92
N ALA A 119 -5.66 12.46 4.95
CA ALA A 119 -5.78 11.65 3.75
C ALA A 119 -7.05 11.99 2.96
N SER A 120 -6.92 12.12 1.66
CA SER A 120 -8.08 12.15 0.76
C SER A 120 -8.49 10.73 0.35
N PHE A 121 -7.52 9.81 0.31
CA PHE A 121 -7.74 8.41 -0.08
C PHE A 121 -7.09 7.44 0.91
N LEU A 122 -7.85 6.42 1.29
CA LEU A 122 -7.37 5.24 1.99
C LEU A 122 -7.56 4.01 1.10
N PHE A 123 -6.46 3.42 0.65
CA PHE A 123 -6.49 2.16 -0.08
C PHE A 123 -6.23 0.98 0.86
N ILE A 124 -7.08 -0.03 0.77
CA ILE A 124 -6.99 -1.24 1.60
C ILE A 124 -6.87 -2.46 0.71
N THR A 125 -5.76 -3.19 0.84
CA THR A 125 -5.49 -4.41 0.07
C THR A 125 -5.55 -5.64 0.97
N PHE A 126 -6.68 -6.35 0.97
CA PHE A 126 -6.80 -7.58 1.74
C PHE A 126 -6.11 -8.77 1.05
N GLY A 127 -5.30 -9.50 1.80
CA GLY A 127 -4.56 -10.68 1.35
C GLY A 127 -5.21 -12.01 1.70
N THR A 128 -5.75 -12.15 2.92
CA THR A 128 -6.35 -13.42 3.40
C THR A 128 -7.48 -13.17 4.40
N ALA A 129 -8.46 -14.06 4.45
CA ALA A 129 -9.52 -14.10 5.46
C ALA A 129 -9.13 -14.95 6.68
N TRP A 130 -7.91 -15.52 6.70
CA TRP A 130 -7.39 -16.23 7.87
C TRP A 130 -6.78 -15.26 8.87
N VAL A 131 -7.07 -15.50 10.14
CA VAL A 131 -6.50 -14.79 11.28
C VAL A 131 -5.81 -15.73 12.25
N TYR A 132 -4.90 -15.17 13.04
CA TYR A 132 -4.27 -15.81 14.17
C TYR A 132 -4.61 -15.02 15.41
N GLU A 133 -5.22 -15.68 16.38
CA GLU A 133 -5.63 -15.12 17.66
C GLU A 133 -4.75 -15.70 18.75
N ASN A 134 -4.12 -14.84 19.55
CA ASN A 134 -3.36 -15.30 20.70
C ASN A 134 -4.34 -15.90 21.73
N ARG A 135 -4.05 -17.12 22.19
CA ARG A 135 -4.93 -17.86 23.10
C ARG A 135 -4.97 -17.27 24.51
N GLU A 136 -3.95 -16.53 24.90
CA GLU A 136 -3.83 -15.97 26.25
C GLU A 136 -4.77 -14.77 26.44
N ASP A 137 -4.74 -13.80 25.51
CA ASP A 137 -5.52 -12.56 25.59
C ASP A 137 -6.69 -12.50 24.59
N GLN A 138 -6.88 -13.54 23.78
CA GLN A 138 -7.92 -13.66 22.76
C GLN A 138 -7.89 -12.51 21.72
N LYS A 139 -6.72 -11.90 21.50
CA LYS A 139 -6.56 -10.84 20.50
C LYS A 139 -5.99 -11.38 19.20
N VAL A 140 -6.56 -10.94 18.09
CA VAL A 140 -6.00 -11.19 16.75
C VAL A 140 -4.70 -10.43 16.58
N VAL A 141 -3.64 -11.15 16.19
CA VAL A 141 -2.32 -10.60 15.95
C VAL A 141 -2.08 -10.36 14.46
N SER A 142 -1.35 -9.30 14.13
CA SER A 142 -0.91 -8.99 12.77
C SER A 142 0.25 -9.87 12.31
N ASN A 143 1.13 -10.24 13.24
CA ASN A 143 2.29 -11.08 12.96
C ASN A 143 2.60 -11.98 14.17
N CYS A 144 2.72 -13.28 13.96
CA CYS A 144 3.05 -14.23 15.02
C CYS A 144 4.55 -14.24 15.39
N HIS A 145 5.41 -13.51 14.69
CA HIS A 145 6.86 -13.38 14.96
C HIS A 145 7.58 -14.70 15.18
N LYS A 146 7.21 -15.71 14.38
CA LYS A 146 7.73 -17.09 14.45
C LYS A 146 7.58 -17.73 15.85
N GLN A 147 6.64 -17.26 16.67
CA GLN A 147 6.28 -17.90 17.93
C GLN A 147 5.68 -19.30 17.68
N PRO A 148 5.74 -20.21 18.67
CA PRO A 148 5.15 -21.54 18.57
C PRO A 148 3.67 -21.49 18.16
N ALA A 149 3.30 -22.24 17.11
CA ALA A 149 1.94 -22.23 16.56
C ALA A 149 0.85 -22.57 17.60
N LYS A 150 1.18 -23.35 18.64
CA LYS A 150 0.27 -23.70 19.73
C LYS A 150 -0.24 -22.49 20.53
N GLN A 151 0.49 -21.36 20.53
CA GLN A 151 0.07 -20.12 21.19
C GLN A 151 -1.12 -19.46 20.48
N PHE A 152 -1.36 -19.80 19.21
CA PHE A 152 -2.40 -19.18 18.41
C PHE A 152 -3.53 -20.14 18.11
N ARG A 153 -4.74 -19.60 18.09
CA ARG A 153 -5.88 -20.20 17.43
C ARG A 153 -5.96 -19.61 16.03
N ARG A 154 -5.98 -20.46 15.01
CA ARG A 154 -6.16 -20.06 13.63
C ARG A 154 -7.60 -20.30 13.22
N TYR A 155 -8.26 -19.29 12.66
CA TYR A 155 -9.62 -19.42 12.12
C TYR A 155 -9.84 -18.48 10.94
N ARG A 156 -10.88 -18.78 10.15
CA ARG A 156 -11.30 -17.95 9.02
C ARG A 156 -12.38 -16.99 9.51
N LEU A 157 -12.33 -15.75 9.02
CA LEU A 157 -13.29 -14.72 9.37
C LEU A 157 -14.71 -15.09 8.92
N ASN A 158 -15.68 -14.73 9.75
CA ASN A 158 -17.08 -14.68 9.38
C ASN A 158 -17.35 -13.37 8.62
N VAL A 159 -18.12 -13.45 7.53
CA VAL A 159 -18.42 -12.29 6.68
C VAL A 159 -19.20 -11.22 7.44
N ASP A 160 -20.33 -11.60 8.05
CA ASP A 160 -21.26 -10.65 8.69
C ASP A 160 -20.62 -9.95 9.90
N GLU A 161 -19.90 -10.70 10.74
CA GLU A 161 -19.14 -10.15 11.86
C GLU A 161 -18.07 -9.15 11.38
N THR A 162 -17.39 -9.47 10.28
CA THR A 162 -16.36 -8.59 9.72
C THR A 162 -16.97 -7.32 9.14
N VAL A 163 -18.10 -7.43 8.43
CA VAL A 163 -18.82 -6.27 7.88
C VAL A 163 -19.29 -5.35 9.01
N ALA A 164 -19.93 -5.90 10.06
CA ALA A 164 -20.41 -5.10 11.19
C ALA A 164 -19.27 -4.38 11.94
N ARG A 165 -18.13 -5.05 12.10
CA ARG A 165 -16.93 -4.43 12.66
C ARG A 165 -16.44 -3.27 11.79
N TRP A 166 -16.30 -3.50 10.50
CA TRP A 166 -15.80 -2.50 9.57
C TRP A 166 -16.77 -1.33 9.37
N GLU A 167 -18.07 -1.56 9.49
CA GLU A 167 -19.08 -0.50 9.51
C GLU A 167 -18.86 0.46 10.68
N THR A 168 -18.67 -0.07 11.89
CA THR A 168 -18.36 0.73 13.07
C THR A 168 -17.06 1.53 12.87
N LEU A 169 -16.03 0.86 12.37
CA LEU A 169 -14.72 1.48 12.13
C LEU A 169 -14.81 2.62 11.10
N LEU A 170 -15.41 2.37 9.94
CA LEU A 170 -15.51 3.36 8.87
C LEU A 170 -16.38 4.55 9.27
N THR A 171 -17.44 4.31 10.04
CA THR A 171 -18.29 5.40 10.59
C THR A 171 -17.45 6.34 11.44
N ARG A 172 -16.70 5.81 12.42
CA ARG A 172 -15.78 6.62 13.26
C ARG A 172 -14.68 7.29 12.43
N LEU A 173 -14.17 6.63 11.40
CA LEU A 173 -13.13 7.18 10.53
C LEU A 173 -13.66 8.39 9.74
N TRP A 174 -14.90 8.33 9.24
CA TRP A 174 -15.54 9.44 8.55
C TRP A 174 -16.03 10.56 9.48
N GLU A 175 -16.31 10.28 10.75
CA GLU A 175 -16.53 11.34 11.75
C GLU A 175 -15.26 12.19 11.90
N MET A 176 -14.08 11.56 11.90
CA MET A 176 -12.79 12.25 11.97
C MET A 176 -12.40 12.91 10.63
N ASN A 177 -12.65 12.24 9.51
CA ASN A 177 -12.29 12.70 8.17
C ASN A 177 -13.47 12.50 7.19
N PRO A 178 -14.43 13.43 7.14
CA PRO A 178 -15.65 13.29 6.33
C PRO A 178 -15.41 13.17 4.82
N GLY A 179 -14.27 13.69 4.32
CA GLY A 179 -13.92 13.71 2.91
C GLY A 179 -13.25 12.44 2.39
N LEU A 180 -12.83 11.55 3.29
CA LEU A 180 -12.03 10.36 2.98
C LEU A 180 -12.75 9.41 2.01
N GLN A 181 -12.10 9.14 0.88
CA GLN A 181 -12.51 8.07 -0.03
C GLN A 181 -11.81 6.76 0.37
N VAL A 182 -12.57 5.68 0.52
CA VAL A 182 -12.00 4.35 0.81
C VAL A 182 -12.05 3.49 -0.45
N ILE A 183 -10.92 2.91 -0.83
CA ILE A 183 -10.82 2.03 -2.00
C ILE A 183 -10.28 0.68 -1.56
N PHE A 184 -11.13 -0.34 -1.63
CA PHE A 184 -10.73 -1.70 -1.36
C PHE A 184 -10.17 -2.37 -2.61
N THR A 185 -9.28 -3.32 -2.40
CA THR A 185 -8.89 -4.29 -3.41
C THR A 185 -8.55 -5.62 -2.73
N VAL A 186 -8.70 -6.71 -3.46
CA VAL A 186 -8.26 -8.04 -3.01
C VAL A 186 -6.92 -8.31 -3.66
N SER A 187 -5.90 -8.63 -2.86
CA SER A 187 -4.55 -8.89 -3.35
C SER A 187 -4.56 -10.01 -4.41
N PRO A 188 -3.95 -9.80 -5.59
CA PRO A 188 -3.84 -10.82 -6.62
C PRO A 188 -2.86 -11.95 -6.27
N ILE A 189 -1.99 -11.72 -5.27
CA ILE A 189 -1.01 -12.71 -4.83
C ILE A 189 -1.73 -13.81 -4.07
N ARG A 190 -1.53 -15.05 -4.50
CA ARG A 190 -2.15 -16.24 -3.92
C ARG A 190 -1.44 -16.63 -2.63
N HIS A 191 -2.21 -16.94 -1.59
CA HIS A 191 -1.68 -17.51 -0.36
C HIS A 191 -1.52 -19.04 -0.53
N TRP A 192 -0.48 -19.45 -1.28
CA TRP A 192 -0.33 -20.83 -1.73
C TRP A 192 -0.05 -21.84 -0.60
N LYS A 193 0.43 -21.38 0.56
CA LYS A 193 0.70 -22.22 1.73
C LYS A 193 -0.53 -22.99 2.23
N ASP A 194 -1.73 -22.47 1.98
CA ASP A 194 -2.99 -23.14 2.35
C ASP A 194 -3.56 -24.01 1.22
N GLY A 195 -2.93 -23.99 0.04
CA GLY A 195 -3.44 -24.64 -1.15
C GLY A 195 -4.41 -23.77 -1.96
N ALA A 196 -4.64 -24.19 -3.21
CA ALA A 196 -5.42 -23.43 -4.18
C ALA A 196 -6.88 -23.24 -3.73
N HIS A 197 -7.52 -24.30 -3.23
CA HIS A 197 -8.92 -24.28 -2.83
C HIS A 197 -9.16 -23.34 -1.65
N GLU A 198 -8.34 -23.46 -0.60
CA GLU A 198 -8.43 -22.59 0.58
C GLU A 198 -8.12 -21.13 0.25
N ASN A 199 -7.18 -20.88 -0.66
CA ASN A 199 -6.97 -19.53 -1.17
C ASN A 199 -8.24 -18.99 -1.85
N GLN A 200 -8.92 -19.78 -2.70
CA GLN A 200 -10.15 -19.34 -3.35
C GLN A 200 -11.26 -19.02 -2.36
N ILE A 201 -11.49 -19.88 -1.37
CA ILE A 201 -12.49 -19.62 -0.33
C ILE A 201 -12.12 -18.36 0.47
N SER A 202 -10.85 -18.24 0.88
CA SER A 202 -10.36 -17.06 1.59
C SER A 202 -10.60 -15.77 0.80
N LYS A 203 -10.29 -15.74 -0.51
CA LYS A 203 -10.52 -14.56 -1.36
C LYS A 203 -12.03 -14.29 -1.51
N SER A 204 -12.85 -15.33 -1.65
CA SER A 204 -14.32 -15.21 -1.71
C SER A 204 -14.89 -14.54 -0.46
N VAL A 205 -14.41 -14.89 0.73
CA VAL A 205 -14.81 -14.22 1.98
C VAL A 205 -14.46 -12.73 1.94
N LEU A 206 -13.26 -12.37 1.47
CA LEU A 206 -12.84 -10.96 1.37
C LEU A 206 -13.72 -10.18 0.38
N PHE A 207 -14.08 -10.78 -0.75
CA PHE A 207 -15.01 -10.18 -1.71
C PHE A 207 -16.37 -9.92 -1.06
N LEU A 208 -16.95 -10.92 -0.37
CA LEU A 208 -18.24 -10.76 0.29
C LEU A 208 -18.22 -9.67 1.38
N VAL A 209 -17.11 -9.54 2.13
CA VAL A 209 -16.94 -8.44 3.10
C VAL A 209 -16.95 -7.08 2.39
N ILE A 210 -16.19 -6.93 1.30
CA ILE A 210 -16.14 -5.67 0.55
C ILE A 210 -17.52 -5.33 -0.05
N GLU A 211 -18.20 -6.31 -0.65
CA GLU A 211 -19.55 -6.11 -1.19
C GLU A 211 -20.55 -5.72 -0.10
N GLY A 212 -20.47 -6.35 1.08
CA GLY A 212 -21.29 -5.97 2.23
C GLY A 212 -21.07 -4.51 2.67
N LEU A 213 -19.82 -4.04 2.67
CA LEU A 213 -19.50 -2.64 2.99
C LEU A 213 -19.98 -1.67 1.92
N ILE A 214 -19.80 -1.99 0.64
CA ILE A 214 -20.30 -1.17 -0.48
C ILE A 214 -21.83 -1.08 -0.42
N ALA A 215 -22.52 -2.18 -0.13
CA ALA A 215 -23.97 -2.19 0.00
C ALA A 215 -24.47 -1.29 1.15
N LYS A 216 -23.69 -1.15 2.23
CA LYS A 216 -24.03 -0.31 3.39
C LYS A 216 -23.76 1.18 3.17
N PHE A 217 -22.63 1.53 2.58
CA PHE A 217 -22.16 2.92 2.50
C PHE A 217 -22.23 3.57 1.11
N GLY A 218 -22.61 2.80 0.09
CA GLY A 218 -22.68 3.29 -1.28
C GLY A 218 -21.33 3.38 -1.98
N LYS A 219 -21.39 3.54 -3.31
CA LYS A 219 -20.21 3.58 -4.20
C LYS A 219 -19.51 4.93 -4.22
N GLU A 220 -20.19 5.96 -3.71
CA GLU A 220 -19.69 7.32 -3.58
C GLU A 220 -18.62 7.44 -2.50
N ARG A 221 -18.71 6.64 -1.42
CA ARG A 221 -17.73 6.64 -0.30
C ARG A 221 -16.75 5.47 -0.39
N ILE A 222 -17.21 4.32 -0.88
CA ILE A 222 -16.41 3.10 -0.99
C ILE A 222 -16.34 2.66 -2.45
N ALA A 223 -15.13 2.44 -2.96
CA ALA A 223 -14.94 1.81 -4.27
C ALA A 223 -14.13 0.52 -4.17
N TYR A 224 -14.20 -0.30 -5.23
CA TYR A 224 -13.42 -1.52 -5.38
C TYR A 224 -12.55 -1.48 -6.63
N PHE A 225 -11.25 -1.72 -6.49
CA PHE A 225 -10.32 -1.89 -7.60
C PHE A 225 -10.04 -3.38 -7.85
N PRO A 226 -10.34 -3.92 -9.06
CA PRO A 226 -10.33 -5.36 -9.33
C PRO A 226 -8.93 -5.91 -9.67
N SER A 227 -7.96 -5.74 -8.77
CA SER A 227 -6.58 -6.19 -9.02
C SER A 227 -6.45 -7.72 -9.08
N TYR A 228 -7.24 -8.45 -8.30
CA TYR A 228 -7.28 -9.91 -8.31
C TYR A 228 -7.76 -10.45 -9.66
N GLU A 229 -8.88 -9.93 -10.15
CA GLU A 229 -9.53 -10.31 -11.40
C GLU A 229 -8.67 -9.94 -12.60
N ILE A 230 -8.00 -8.77 -12.60
CA ILE A 230 -7.04 -8.42 -13.64
C ILE A 230 -5.97 -9.53 -13.78
N VAL A 231 -5.43 -10.02 -12.66
CA VAL A 231 -4.43 -11.08 -12.72
C VAL A 231 -5.03 -12.42 -13.16
N MET A 232 -6.18 -12.80 -12.61
CA MET A 232 -6.80 -14.09 -12.93
C MET A 232 -7.36 -14.16 -14.35
N ASP A 233 -7.79 -13.04 -14.94
CA ASP A 233 -8.54 -13.01 -16.19
C ASP A 233 -7.81 -12.35 -17.36
N GLU A 234 -6.97 -11.33 -17.10
CA GLU A 234 -6.17 -10.68 -18.14
C GLU A 234 -4.74 -11.22 -18.21
N LEU A 235 -4.16 -11.62 -17.08
CA LEU A 235 -2.75 -12.00 -16.94
C LEU A 235 -2.55 -13.50 -16.65
N ARG A 236 -3.20 -14.35 -17.45
CA ARG A 236 -3.25 -15.81 -17.24
C ARG A 236 -1.96 -16.58 -17.51
N ASP A 237 -0.96 -15.96 -18.10
CA ASP A 237 0.30 -16.60 -18.52
C ASP A 237 1.36 -16.56 -17.40
N TYR A 238 2.15 -17.62 -17.24
CA TYR A 238 3.21 -17.71 -16.24
C TYR A 238 4.28 -16.62 -16.34
N ARG A 239 4.43 -15.97 -17.51
CA ARG A 239 5.31 -14.79 -17.68
C ARG A 239 4.97 -13.61 -16.74
N PHE A 240 3.75 -13.59 -16.21
CA PHE A 240 3.27 -12.57 -15.28
C PHE A 240 3.57 -12.89 -13.82
N TYR A 241 4.22 -14.01 -13.55
CA TYR A 241 4.65 -14.42 -12.21
C TYR A 241 6.17 -14.33 -12.11
N ALA A 242 6.66 -14.03 -10.91
CA ALA A 242 8.07 -14.06 -10.58
C ALA A 242 8.59 -15.52 -10.56
N SER A 243 9.90 -15.69 -10.34
CA SER A 243 10.55 -17.00 -10.37
C SER A 243 9.99 -18.00 -9.35
N ASP A 244 9.36 -17.54 -8.28
CA ASP A 244 8.71 -18.39 -7.27
C ASP A 244 7.29 -18.84 -7.66
N MET A 245 6.78 -18.40 -8.82
CA MET A 245 5.46 -18.74 -9.37
C MET A 245 4.27 -18.33 -8.48
N VAL A 246 4.50 -17.47 -7.48
CA VAL A 246 3.49 -17.01 -6.53
C VAL A 246 3.38 -15.49 -6.56
N HIS A 247 4.51 -14.78 -6.51
CA HIS A 247 4.53 -13.33 -6.62
C HIS A 247 4.39 -12.90 -8.07
N LEU A 248 3.95 -11.67 -8.28
CA LEU A 248 3.83 -11.08 -9.61
C LEU A 248 5.19 -10.65 -10.14
N SER A 249 5.41 -10.78 -11.45
CA SER A 249 6.56 -10.18 -12.12
C SER A 249 6.39 -8.66 -12.24
N GLU A 250 7.49 -7.94 -12.48
CA GLU A 250 7.44 -6.49 -12.69
C GLU A 250 6.49 -6.11 -13.83
N LEU A 251 6.50 -6.88 -14.93
CA LEU A 251 5.59 -6.71 -16.07
C LEU A 251 4.11 -6.76 -15.64
N ALA A 252 3.75 -7.67 -14.74
CA ALA A 252 2.38 -7.77 -14.25
C ALA A 252 2.01 -6.60 -13.34
N VAL A 253 2.92 -6.19 -12.45
CA VAL A 253 2.74 -5.00 -11.60
C VAL A 253 2.59 -3.74 -12.45
N ASP A 254 3.41 -3.58 -13.50
CA ASP A 254 3.33 -2.46 -14.44
C ASP A 254 1.99 -2.43 -15.17
N TYR A 255 1.51 -3.59 -15.64
CA TYR A 255 0.21 -3.66 -16.28
C TYR A 255 -0.91 -3.25 -15.32
N ILE A 256 -0.92 -3.75 -14.08
CA ILE A 256 -1.94 -3.36 -13.10
C ILE A 256 -1.82 -1.87 -12.76
N TRP A 257 -0.61 -1.32 -12.71
CA TRP A 257 -0.39 0.11 -12.53
C TRP A 257 -0.96 0.94 -13.70
N GLU A 258 -0.80 0.50 -14.94
CA GLU A 258 -1.46 1.14 -16.10
C GLU A 258 -2.98 1.14 -15.91
N ARG A 259 -3.56 -0.03 -15.62
CA ARG A 259 -5.01 -0.17 -15.35
C ARG A 259 -5.47 0.72 -14.20
N PHE A 260 -4.68 0.83 -13.13
CA PHE A 260 -4.95 1.69 -11.98
C PHE A 260 -4.92 3.17 -12.38
N SER A 261 -3.83 3.62 -13.00
CA SER A 261 -3.61 5.03 -13.34
C SER A 261 -4.64 5.57 -14.34
N ASP A 262 -5.07 4.74 -15.30
CA ASP A 262 -6.09 5.10 -16.29
C ASP A 262 -7.44 5.51 -15.68
N VAL A 263 -7.82 4.86 -14.58
CA VAL A 263 -9.17 5.01 -14.00
C VAL A 263 -9.18 5.80 -12.70
N LEU A 264 -8.09 5.76 -11.94
CA LEU A 264 -8.01 6.39 -10.62
C LEU A 264 -7.21 7.69 -10.60
N ILE A 265 -6.44 8.05 -11.64
CA ILE A 265 -5.68 9.30 -11.65
C ILE A 265 -6.33 10.30 -12.62
N THR A 266 -6.39 11.57 -12.23
CA THR A 266 -6.88 12.66 -13.08
C THR A 266 -5.98 12.85 -14.32
N SER A 267 -6.56 13.28 -15.45
CA SER A 267 -5.81 13.54 -16.69
C SER A 267 -4.64 14.50 -16.48
N ASP A 268 -4.87 15.59 -15.75
CA ASP A 268 -3.87 16.61 -15.46
C ASP A 268 -2.71 16.03 -14.64
N SER A 269 -3.02 15.17 -13.67
CA SER A 269 -2.01 14.48 -12.89
C SER A 269 -1.28 13.41 -13.69
N LEU A 270 -1.92 12.73 -14.64
CA LEU A 270 -1.21 11.82 -15.56
C LEU A 270 -0.18 12.59 -16.41
N ASP A 271 -0.47 13.83 -16.79
CA ASP A 271 0.48 14.66 -17.54
C ASP A 271 1.64 15.18 -16.68
N ILE A 272 1.37 15.57 -15.43
CA ILE A 272 2.43 15.87 -14.45
C ILE A 272 3.30 14.63 -14.22
N MET A 273 2.68 13.47 -14.05
CA MET A 273 3.35 12.20 -13.81
C MET A 273 4.29 11.82 -14.95
N LYS A 274 3.92 12.04 -16.21
CA LYS A 274 4.82 11.85 -17.36
C LYS A 274 6.05 12.75 -17.29
N LYS A 275 5.90 14.01 -16.83
CA LYS A 275 7.03 14.95 -16.66
C LYS A 275 7.96 14.50 -15.54
N VAL A 276 7.39 14.10 -14.39
CA VAL A 276 8.14 13.55 -13.24
C VAL A 276 8.90 12.29 -13.65
N GLU A 277 8.25 11.38 -14.37
CA GLU A 277 8.86 10.13 -14.81
C GLU A 277 10.06 10.36 -15.74
N LYS A 278 9.97 11.31 -16.68
CA LYS A 278 11.11 11.70 -17.52
C LYS A 278 12.28 12.20 -16.69
N LEU A 279 12.01 13.05 -15.69
CA LEU A 279 13.04 13.59 -14.81
C LEU A 279 13.68 12.48 -13.95
N ARG A 280 12.86 11.58 -13.41
CA ARG A 280 13.30 10.43 -12.61
C ARG A 280 14.19 9.48 -13.42
N LEU A 281 13.82 9.18 -14.66
CA LEU A 281 14.62 8.35 -15.56
C LEU A 281 15.94 9.03 -15.93
N ALA A 282 15.90 10.35 -16.16
CA ALA A 282 17.10 11.14 -16.42
C ALA A 282 18.05 11.15 -15.21
N ALA A 283 17.53 11.26 -13.99
CA ALA A 283 18.33 11.16 -12.77
C ALA A 283 18.97 9.76 -12.60
N LYS A 284 18.29 8.69 -13.03
CA LYS A 284 18.86 7.33 -13.00
C LYS A 284 19.83 7.02 -14.14
N HIS A 285 20.05 7.95 -15.08
CA HIS A 285 20.95 7.75 -16.20
C HIS A 285 22.38 7.56 -15.71
N ARG A 286 23.06 6.53 -16.22
CA ARG A 286 24.48 6.28 -15.95
C ARG A 286 25.28 6.79 -17.16
N PRO A 287 26.02 7.92 -17.03
CA PRO A 287 26.81 8.43 -18.14
C PRO A 287 27.98 7.50 -18.46
N PHE A 288 28.43 7.54 -19.72
CA PHE A 288 29.64 6.81 -20.14
C PHE A 288 30.91 7.41 -19.50
N ASP A 289 31.01 8.75 -19.48
CA ASP A 289 32.05 9.49 -18.77
C ASP A 289 31.41 10.51 -17.82
N PRO A 290 31.41 10.26 -16.50
CA PRO A 290 30.88 11.18 -15.50
C PRO A 290 31.60 12.53 -15.44
N LYS A 291 32.82 12.65 -15.97
CA LYS A 291 33.61 13.89 -15.94
C LYS A 291 33.49 14.72 -17.22
N ALA A 292 32.80 14.20 -18.24
CA ALA A 292 32.62 14.90 -19.49
C ALA A 292 31.73 16.14 -19.31
N GLU A 293 32.11 17.23 -19.99
CA GLU A 293 31.33 18.48 -20.01
C GLU A 293 29.88 18.27 -20.49
N SER A 294 29.68 17.33 -21.42
CA SER A 294 28.35 16.96 -21.92
C SER A 294 27.44 16.40 -20.83
N TYR A 295 27.98 15.67 -19.85
CA TYR A 295 27.21 15.15 -18.72
C TYR A 295 26.86 16.28 -17.74
N ARG A 296 27.80 17.19 -17.48
CA ARG A 296 27.52 18.38 -16.66
C ARG A 296 26.41 19.24 -17.26
N LEU A 297 26.47 19.52 -18.56
CA LEU A 297 25.41 20.22 -19.30
C LEU A 297 24.07 19.47 -19.25
N PHE A 298 24.09 18.14 -19.33
CA PHE A 298 22.90 17.32 -19.16
C PHE A 298 22.26 17.49 -17.77
N LEU A 299 23.07 17.47 -16.71
CA LEU A 299 22.62 17.67 -15.33
C LEU A 299 22.03 19.07 -15.13
N ASP A 300 22.71 20.13 -15.58
CA ASP A 300 22.22 21.51 -15.50
C ASP A 300 20.86 21.69 -16.21
N ASN A 301 20.70 21.03 -17.37
CA ASN A 301 19.43 21.00 -18.08
C ASN A 301 18.33 20.26 -17.31
N GLN A 302 18.65 19.15 -16.61
CA GLN A 302 17.66 18.45 -15.77
C GLN A 302 17.29 19.26 -14.53
N LEU A 303 18.25 19.93 -13.89
CA LEU A 303 17.99 20.83 -12.76
C LEU A 303 17.06 21.98 -13.17
N THR A 304 17.36 22.64 -14.29
CA THR A 304 16.49 23.71 -14.84
C THR A 304 15.07 23.19 -15.11
N ARG A 305 14.94 21.96 -15.64
CA ARG A 305 13.63 21.34 -15.87
C ARG A 305 12.90 21.06 -14.56
N ALA A 306 13.59 20.56 -13.54
CA ALA A 306 13.02 20.28 -12.23
C ALA A 306 12.54 21.57 -11.55
N GLU A 307 13.36 22.63 -11.55
CA GLU A 307 12.98 23.95 -11.02
C GLU A 307 11.76 24.53 -11.73
N ASN A 308 11.71 24.45 -13.07
CA ASN A 308 10.56 24.90 -13.84
C ASN A 308 9.30 24.08 -13.51
N LEU A 309 9.44 22.77 -13.25
CA LEU A 309 8.34 21.92 -12.86
C LEU A 309 7.78 22.32 -11.48
N MET A 310 8.65 22.63 -10.52
CA MET A 310 8.22 23.12 -9.19
C MET A 310 7.60 24.52 -9.25
N LYS A 311 8.11 25.42 -10.11
CA LYS A 311 7.49 26.72 -10.35
C LYS A 311 6.10 26.58 -10.98
N GLN A 312 5.95 25.64 -11.92
CA GLN A 312 4.67 25.37 -12.58
C GLN A 312 3.68 24.67 -11.64
N TYR A 313 4.16 23.79 -10.75
CA TYR A 313 3.35 23.00 -9.83
C TYR A 313 3.90 23.11 -8.39
N PRO A 314 3.57 24.18 -7.65
CA PRO A 314 4.14 24.42 -6.31
C PRO A 314 3.83 23.35 -5.26
N PHE A 315 2.79 22.53 -5.48
CA PHE A 315 2.42 21.41 -4.62
C PHE A 315 3.24 20.14 -4.87
N LEU A 316 4.00 20.07 -5.97
CA LEU A 316 4.76 18.89 -6.34
C LEU A 316 6.07 18.81 -5.55
N ASN A 317 6.24 17.75 -4.77
CA ASN A 317 7.48 17.52 -4.03
C ASN A 317 8.44 16.60 -4.81
N ILE A 318 9.41 17.19 -5.50
CA ILE A 318 10.52 16.47 -6.18
C ILE A 318 11.88 16.74 -5.54
N GLN A 319 11.90 17.14 -4.27
CA GLN A 319 13.13 17.58 -3.59
C GLN A 319 14.22 16.51 -3.60
N GLU A 320 13.87 15.24 -3.39
CA GLU A 320 14.82 14.12 -3.43
C GLU A 320 15.50 13.99 -4.80
N ILE A 321 14.76 14.23 -5.89
CA ILE A 321 15.31 14.17 -7.25
C ILE A 321 16.29 15.32 -7.47
N LEU A 322 15.95 16.52 -6.98
CA LEU A 322 16.84 17.68 -7.04
C LEU A 322 18.13 17.45 -6.26
N GLU A 323 18.02 16.98 -5.02
CA GLU A 323 19.18 16.70 -4.16
C GLU A 323 20.10 15.65 -4.79
N TYR A 324 19.53 14.62 -5.41
CA TYR A 324 20.30 13.62 -6.14
C TYR A 324 21.02 14.23 -7.37
N LEU A 325 20.33 15.02 -8.19
CA LEU A 325 20.95 15.66 -9.35
C LEU A 325 22.07 16.63 -8.93
N LEU A 326 21.85 17.39 -7.84
CA LEU A 326 22.85 18.28 -7.26
C LEU A 326 24.05 17.53 -6.69
N SER A 327 23.85 16.35 -6.08
CA SER A 327 24.97 15.53 -5.59
C SER A 327 25.84 15.06 -6.75
N LYS A 328 25.23 14.71 -7.90
CA LYS A 328 25.95 14.30 -9.12
C LYS A 328 26.70 15.43 -9.83
N LEU A 329 26.29 16.68 -9.62
CA LEU A 329 27.02 17.84 -10.14
C LEU A 329 28.29 18.17 -9.33
N LYS A 330 28.36 17.68 -8.08
CA LYS A 330 29.48 17.89 -7.15
C LYS A 330 30.55 16.79 -7.21
N GLU A 331 30.20 15.61 -7.74
CA GLU A 331 31.11 14.51 -8.07
C GLU A 331 31.90 14.84 -9.35
#